data_AF-A0A950F348-F1
#
_entry.id   AF-A0A950F348-F1
#
_cell.length_a   1.000
_cell.length_b   1.000
_cell.length_c   1.000
_cell.angle_alpha   90.00
_cell.angle_beta   90.00
_cell.angle_gamma   90.00
#
_symmetry.space_group_name_H-M   'P 1'
#
loop_
_entity.id
_entity.type
_entity.pdbx_description
1 polymer ?
#
loop_
_entity_poly.entity_id
_entity_poly.type
_entity_poly.pdbx_seq_one_letter_code
_entity_poly.pdbx_strand_id
1 'polypeptide(L)' 'MSAIATPAQEPNTLSRSLRPRHVSMITIGGIIGAGLFVGSSVAIAAAGPAIIVSYVLTGLLVFLIMRMLGEMAVDMP' A
#
# COMPACT_ATOMS: atom_id res chain seq x y z
N MET A 1 -26.75 26.21 37.56
CA MET A 1 -25.76 26.09 36.46
C MET A 1 -24.67 25.14 36.91
N SER A 2 -24.83 23.83 36.65
CA SER A 2 -23.79 22.83 36.89
C SER A 2 -23.14 22.54 35.55
N ALA A 3 -21.89 23.00 35.38
CA ALA A 3 -21.08 22.68 34.22
C ALA A 3 -20.60 21.23 34.37
N ILE A 4 -21.22 20.31 33.62
CA ILE A 4 -20.71 18.95 33.49
C ILE A 4 -19.66 18.95 32.38
N ALA A 5 -18.46 18.56 32.77
CA ALA A 5 -17.24 18.57 31.98
C ALA A 5 -17.38 17.81 30.65
N THR A 6 -16.85 18.41 29.58
CA THR A 6 -16.44 17.71 28.37
C THR A 6 -15.52 16.55 28.77
N PRO A 7 -15.77 15.30 28.36
CA PRO A 7 -14.79 14.22 28.58
C PRO A 7 -13.49 14.65 27.92
N ALA A 8 -12.45 14.85 28.72
CA ALA A 8 -11.11 15.08 28.22
C ALA A 8 -10.76 13.87 27.36
N GLN A 9 -10.67 14.09 26.05
CA GLN A 9 -10.25 13.11 25.07
C GLN A 9 -8.83 12.71 25.47
N GLU A 10 -8.68 11.56 26.16
CA GLU A 10 -7.35 10.97 26.34
C GLU A 10 -6.72 10.92 24.95
N PRO A 11 -5.53 11.53 24.75
CA PRO A 11 -4.86 11.42 23.48
C PRO A 11 -4.71 9.93 23.24
N ASN A 12 -5.38 9.44 22.19
CA ASN A 12 -5.37 8.04 21.80
C ASN A 12 -3.95 7.76 21.28
N THR A 13 -3.00 7.62 22.21
CA THR A 13 -1.59 7.42 21.92
C THR A 13 -1.48 6.00 21.42
N LEU A 14 -1.69 5.84 20.11
CA LEU A 14 -1.50 4.58 19.44
C LEU A 14 -0.09 4.11 19.76
N SER A 15 0.02 2.99 20.46
CA SER A 15 1.32 2.37 20.73
C SER A 15 1.93 2.04 19.37
N ARG A 16 3.02 2.72 19.01
CA ARG A 16 3.72 2.53 17.74
C ARG A 16 4.48 1.20 17.76
N SER A 17 3.74 0.10 17.81
CA SER A 17 4.22 -1.28 17.96
C SER A 17 4.43 -1.96 16.60
N LEU A 18 4.02 -1.30 15.50
CA LEU A 18 4.26 -1.80 14.15
C LEU A 18 5.72 -1.58 13.75
N ARG A 19 6.51 -2.63 13.97
CA ARG A 19 7.86 -2.75 13.44
C ARG A 19 7.84 -2.73 11.92
N PRO A 20 8.95 -2.31 11.25
CA PRO A 20 9.07 -2.31 9.79
C PRO A 20 8.68 -3.64 9.14
N ARG A 21 9.01 -4.77 9.80
CA ARG A 21 8.62 -6.12 9.34
C ARG A 21 7.10 -6.33 9.28
N HIS A 22 6.35 -5.79 10.24
CA HIS A 22 4.90 -5.92 10.27
C HIS A 22 4.27 -5.09 9.15
N VAL A 23 4.80 -3.90 8.92
CA VAL A 23 4.37 -3.03 7.82
C VAL A 23 4.62 -3.73 6.48
N SER A 24 5.81 -4.28 6.26
CA SER A 24 6.12 -5.06 5.05
C SER A 24 5.18 -6.27 4.88
N MET A 25 4.91 -7.03 5.94
CA MET A 25 3.96 -8.16 5.89
C MET A 25 2.54 -7.71 5.55
N ILE A 26 2.08 -6.57 6.08
CA ILE A 26 0.76 -5.99 5.75
C ILE A 26 0.71 -5.61 4.27
N THR A 27 1.77 -4.95 3.76
CA THR A 27 1.85 -4.56 2.35
C THR A 27 1.87 -5.77 1.42
N ILE A 28 2.66 -6.81 1.73
CA ILE A 28 2.70 -8.04 0.93
C ILE A 28 1.32 -8.72 0.92
N GLY A 29 0.69 -8.84 2.09
CA GLY A 29 -0.66 -9.42 2.20
C GLY A 29 -1.71 -8.64 1.40
N GLY A 30 -1.68 -7.30 1.46
CA GLY A 30 -2.60 -6.45 0.73
C GLY A 30 -2.41 -6.50 -0.80
N ILE A 31 -1.16 -6.45 -1.26
CA ILE A 31 -0.83 -6.50 -2.70
C ILE A 31 -1.19 -7.87 -3.28
N ILE A 32 -0.92 -8.98 -2.58
CA ILE A 32 -1.29 -10.31 -3.09
C ILE A 32 -2.81 -10.51 -2.99
N GLY A 33 -3.45 -10.16 -1.87
CA GLY A 33 -4.88 -10.37 -1.65
C GLY A 33 -5.76 -9.45 -2.49
N ALA A 34 -5.94 -8.19 -2.06
CA ALA A 34 -6.82 -7.25 -2.75
C ALA A 34 -6.24 -6.79 -4.10
N GLY A 35 -4.92 -6.60 -4.17
CA GLY A 35 -4.27 -6.13 -5.40
C GLY A 35 -4.33 -7.16 -6.53
N LEU A 36 -3.64 -8.29 -6.36
CA LEU A 36 -3.51 -9.29 -7.40
C LEU A 36 -4.79 -10.11 -7.55
N PHE A 37 -5.41 -10.61 -6.49
CA PHE A 37 -6.57 -11.50 -6.68
C PHE A 37 -7.85 -10.73 -7.02
N VAL A 38 -8.25 -9.79 -6.16
CA VAL A 38 -9.49 -9.02 -6.40
C VAL A 38 -9.33 -8.12 -7.63
N GLY A 39 -8.21 -7.39 -7.76
CA GLY A 39 -7.92 -6.56 -8.92
C GLY A 39 -7.79 -7.34 -10.24
N SER A 40 -7.03 -8.45 -10.27
CA SER A 40 -6.88 -9.21 -11.52
C SER A 40 -8.16 -9.89 -11.94
N SER A 41 -9.05 -10.30 -11.02
CA SER A 41 -10.31 -10.94 -11.43
C SER A 41 -11.14 -10.05 -12.36
N VAL A 42 -11.21 -8.76 -12.06
CA VAL A 42 -11.88 -7.75 -12.91
C VAL A 42 -11.05 -7.46 -14.16
N ALA A 43 -9.73 -7.31 -14.02
CA ALA A 43 -8.85 -6.99 -15.14
C ALA A 43 -8.78 -8.11 -16.19
N ILE A 44 -8.81 -9.37 -15.77
CA ILE A 44 -8.87 -10.55 -16.64
C ILE A 44 -10.21 -10.58 -17.39
N ALA A 45 -11.32 -10.30 -16.70
CA ALA A 45 -12.64 -10.26 -17.34
C ALA A 45 -12.73 -9.15 -18.42
N ALA A 46 -12.07 -8.01 -18.18
CA ALA A 46 -12.05 -6.89 -19.12
C ALA A 46 -11.07 -7.06 -20.29
N ALA A 47 -9.84 -7.52 -20.02
CA ALA A 47 -8.76 -7.57 -21.01
C ALA A 47 -8.57 -8.95 -21.67
N GLY A 48 -9.14 -10.01 -21.10
CA GLY A 48 -8.96 -11.38 -21.58
C GLY A 48 -7.48 -11.79 -21.59
N PRO A 49 -7.02 -12.60 -22.56
CA PRO A 49 -5.63 -13.07 -22.64
C PRO A 49 -4.58 -11.96 -22.73
N ALA A 50 -4.96 -10.76 -23.20
CA ALA A 50 -4.07 -9.61 -23.32
C ALA A 50 -3.59 -9.07 -21.96
N ILE A 51 -4.22 -9.47 -20.86
CA ILE A 51 -3.87 -9.06 -19.50
C ILE A 51 -2.40 -9.35 -19.15
N ILE A 52 -1.82 -10.41 -19.72
CA ILE A 52 -0.41 -10.77 -19.51
C ILE A 52 0.50 -9.65 -20.04
N VAL A 53 0.21 -9.15 -21.25
CA VAL A 53 0.98 -8.06 -21.86
C VAL A 53 0.83 -6.77 -21.05
N SER A 54 -0.40 -6.47 -20.59
CA SER A 54 -0.67 -5.32 -19.73
C SER A 54 0.09 -5.36 -18.41
N TYR A 55 0.16 -6.53 -17.75
CA TYR A 55 0.94 -6.69 -16.51
C TYR A 55 2.45 -6.59 -16.75
N VAL A 56 2.97 -7.12 -17.85
CA VAL A 56 4.39 -6.97 -18.20
C VAL A 56 4.74 -5.50 -18.43
N LEU A 57 3.93 -4.77 -19.21
CA LEU A 57 4.15 -3.36 -19.49
C LEU A 57 4.05 -2.52 -18.22
N THR A 58 3.04 -2.77 -17.39
CA THR A 58 2.85 -2.07 -16.11
C THR A 58 3.98 -2.40 -15.13
N GLY A 59 4.39 -3.66 -15.05
CA GLY A 59 5.51 -4.10 -14.22
C GLY A 59 6.83 -3.43 -14.63
N LEU A 60 7.07 -3.28 -15.94
CA LEU A 60 8.22 -2.54 -16.45
C LEU A 60 8.15 -1.06 -16.04
N LEU A 61 6.99 -0.42 -16.18
CA LEU A 61 6.80 0.97 -15.77
C LEU A 61 7.06 1.15 -14.26
N VAL A 62 6.50 0.29 -13.43
CA VAL A 62 6.70 0.30 -11.97
C VAL A 62 8.17 0.06 -11.62
N PHE A 63 8.85 -0.87 -12.30
CA PHE A 63 10.28 -1.10 -12.11
C PHE A 63 11.10 0.16 -12.40
N LEU A 64 10.81 0.87 -13.49
CA LEU A 64 11.48 2.13 -13.82
C LEU A 64 11.23 3.20 -12.76
N ILE A 65 10.00 3.33 -12.26
CA ILE A 65 9.66 4.27 -11.18
C ILE A 65 10.45 3.94 -9.92
N MET A 66 10.46 2.67 -9.49
CA MET A 66 11.21 2.23 -8.31
C MET A 66 12.70 2.46 -8.47
N ARG A 67 13.25 2.27 -9.68
CA ARG A 67 14.65 2.59 -9.96
C ARG A 67 14.93 4.09 -9.76
N MET A 68 14.08 4.97 -10.30
CA MET A 68 14.26 6.42 -10.14
C MET A 68 14.10 6.87 -8.67
N LEU A 69 13.10 6.34 -7.96
CA LEU A 69 12.92 6.61 -6.54
C LEU A 69 14.09 6.10 -5.70
N GLY A 70 14.69 4.98 -6.10
CA GLY A 70 15.90 4.44 -5.48
C GLY A 70 17.08 5.39 -5.59
N GLU A 71 17.33 5.94 -6.78
CA GLU A 71 18.38 6.95 -6.98
C GLU A 71 18.11 8.20 -6.11
N MET A 72 16.86 8.69 -6.08
CA MET A 72 16.47 9.84 -5.25
C MET A 72 16.61 9.57 -3.74
N ALA A 73 16.32 8.35 -3.28
CA ALA A 73 16.45 7.96 -1.88
C ALA A 73 17.93 7.78 -1.45
N VAL A 74 18.84 7.52 -2.39
CA VAL A 74 20.28 7.49 -2.11
C VAL A 74 20.84 8.91 -2.00
N ASP A 75 20.38 9.82 -2.86
CA ASP A 75 20.81 11.23 -2.84
C ASP A 75 20.23 12.01 -1.64
N MET A 76 19.08 11.59 -1.09
CA MET A 76 18.43 12.19 0.07
C MET A 76 18.19 11.14 1.18
N PRO A 77 19.18 10.92 2.08
CA PRO A 77 19.13 9.86 3.09
C PRO A 77 18.18 10.14 4.26
#